data_AF-A0AAW1RQV8-F1
#
_entry.id   AF-A0AAW1RQV8-F1
#
_cell.length_a   1.000
_cell.length_b   1.000
_cell.length_c   1.000
_cell.angle_alpha   90.00
_cell.angle_beta   90.00
_cell.angle_gamma   90.00
#
_symmetry.space_group_name_H-M   'P 1'
#
loop_
_entity.id
_entity.type
_entity.pdbx_description
1 polymer ?
#
loop_
_entity_poly.entity_id
_entity_poly.type
_entity_poly.pdbx_seq_one_letter_code
_entity_poly.pdbx_strand_id
1 'polypeptide(L)' 'MHPPLHLLTHGYCQETIEALSKCHRDHPIAKFWGTCNEQKWALDKCLREEKKIKRSANLVKARQEQERFKQRRAERE' A
#
# COMPACT_ATOMS: atom_id res chain seq x y z
N MET A 1 -6.15 12.47 -4.43
CA MET A 1 -5.41 11.70 -5.45
C MET A 1 -4.60 10.62 -4.75
N HIS A 2 -4.79 9.34 -5.09
CA HIS A 2 -4.03 8.23 -4.52
C HIS A 2 -2.65 8.12 -5.21
N PRO A 3 -1.61 7.60 -4.55
CA PRO A 3 -0.34 7.31 -5.21
C PRO A 3 -0.54 6.35 -6.39
N PRO A 4 0.35 6.37 -7.41
CA PRO A 4 0.19 5.56 -8.61
C PRO A 4 0.10 4.08 -8.26
N LEU A 5 -1.05 3.47 -8.58
CA LEU A 5 -1.38 2.07 -8.36
C LEU A 5 -0.65 1.23 -9.41
N HIS A 6 0.62 0.93 -9.18
CA HIS A 6 1.29 -0.03 -10.04
C HIS A 6 0.76 -1.43 -9.65
N LEU A 7 -0.05 -2.03 -10.53
CA LEU A 7 -0.71 -3.33 -10.33
C LEU A 7 0.28 -4.43 -9.87
N LEU A 8 1.51 -4.38 -10.37
CA LEU A 8 2.58 -5.33 -10.04
C LEU A 8 3.00 -5.29 -8.55
N THR A 9 2.78 -4.17 -7.87
CA THR A 9 3.23 -3.94 -6.49
C THR A 9 2.17 -4.31 -5.45
N HIS A 10 0.93 -4.57 -5.88
CA HIS A 10 -0.25 -4.74 -5.02
C HIS A 10 -1.05 -6.00 -5.37
N GLY A 11 -0.41 -7.17 -5.44
CA GLY A 11 -1.07 -8.44 -5.81
C GLY A 11 -2.32 -8.76 -4.97
N TYR A 12 -2.40 -8.29 -3.73
CA TYR A 12 -3.57 -8.46 -2.84
C TYR A 12 -4.76 -7.52 -3.15
N CYS A 13 -4.53 -6.41 -3.85
CA CYS A 13 -5.55 -5.39 -4.12
C CYS A 13 -5.96 -5.33 -5.59
N GLN A 14 -5.52 -6.29 -6.40
CA GLN A 14 -5.72 -6.30 -7.85
C GLN A 14 -7.20 -6.15 -8.24
N GLU A 15 -8.10 -6.89 -7.60
CA GLU A 15 -9.55 -6.83 -7.88
C GLU A 15 -10.12 -5.43 -7.66
N THR A 16 -9.73 -4.75 -6.57
CA THR A 16 -10.20 -3.39 -6.27
C THR A 16 -9.61 -2.34 -7.21
N ILE A 17 -8.39 -2.55 -7.70
CA ILE A 17 -7.75 -1.68 -8.70
C ILE A 17 -8.46 -1.83 -10.04
N GLU A 18 -8.75 -3.07 -10.46
CA GLU A 18 -9.49 -3.36 -11.69
C GLU A 18 -10.89 -2.75 -11.66
N ALA A 19 -11.61 -2.86 -10.54
CA ALA A 19 -12.92 -2.24 -10.35
C ALA A 19 -12.88 -0.71 -10.50
N LEU A 20 -11.90 -0.05 -9.89
CA LEU A 20 -11.73 1.41 -10.00
C LEU A 20 -11.32 1.81 -11.43
N SER A 21 -10.42 1.05 -12.05
CA SER A 21 -9.97 1.28 -13.42
C SER A 21 -11.12 1.16 -14.43
N LYS A 22 -11.98 0.15 -14.25
CA LYS A 22 -13.20 -0.02 -15.04
C LYS A 22 -14.14 1.19 -14.88
N CYS A 23 -14.40 1.62 -13.64
CA CYS A 23 -15.26 2.78 -13.39
C CYS A 23 -14.70 4.07 -14.03
N HIS A 24 -13.38 4.30 -13.94
CA HIS A 24 -12.73 5.44 -14.59
C HIS A 24 -12.76 5.39 -16.12
N ARG A 25 -12.74 4.19 -16.72
CA ARG A 25 -12.85 3.99 -18.16
C ARG A 25 -14.27 4.24 -18.66
N ASP A 26 -15.25 3.76 -17.93
CA ASP A 26 -16.67 3.89 -18.29
C ASP A 26 -17.18 5.32 -18.04
N HIS A 27 -16.57 6.05 -17.08
CA HIS A 27 -16.96 7.42 -16.69
C HIS A 27 -15.79 8.42 -16.72
N PRO A 28 -15.23 8.74 -17.91
CA PRO A 28 -14.02 9.56 -18.02
C PRO A 28 -14.19 11.01 -17.51
N ILE A 29 -15.41 11.55 -17.58
CA ILE A 29 -15.75 12.90 -17.09
C ILE A 29 -16.40 12.82 -15.70
N ALA A 30 -17.28 11.84 -15.46
CA ALA A 30 -18.01 11.72 -14.20
C ALA A 30 -17.10 11.31 -13.02
N LYS A 31 -15.94 10.69 -13.28
CA LYS A 31 -14.92 10.41 -12.25
C LYS A 31 -14.52 11.64 -11.41
N PHE A 32 -14.56 12.83 -11.99
CA PHE A 32 -14.23 14.08 -11.28
C PHE A 32 -15.35 14.54 -10.34
N TRP A 33 -16.57 14.05 -10.54
CA TRP A 33 -17.76 14.34 -9.73
C TRP A 33 -18.00 13.30 -8.64
N GLY A 34 -17.11 12.30 -8.49
CA GLY A 34 -17.17 11.32 -7.41
C GLY A 34 -18.02 10.07 -7.69
N THR A 35 -18.39 9.81 -8.95
CA THR A 35 -19.19 8.63 -9.33
C THR A 35 -18.49 7.30 -9.00
N CYS A 36 -17.16 7.32 -8.87
CA CYS A 36 -16.33 6.13 -8.56
C CYS A 36 -15.84 6.10 -7.10
N ASN A 37 -16.50 6.83 -6.18
CA ASN A 37 -16.05 6.95 -4.80
C ASN A 37 -16.11 5.63 -4.01
N GLU A 38 -17.09 4.78 -4.30
CA GLU A 38 -17.24 3.49 -3.62
C GLU A 38 -16.06 2.56 -3.93
N GLN A 39 -15.72 2.40 -5.22
CA GLN A 39 -14.58 1.60 -5.68
C GLN A 39 -13.27 2.18 -5.14
N LYS A 40 -13.18 3.51 -5.08
CA LYS A 40 -12.03 4.19 -4.49
C LYS A 40 -11.90 3.87 -2.99
N TRP A 41 -12.99 3.86 -2.23
CA TRP A 41 -12.94 3.54 -0.79
C TRP A 41 -12.57 2.08 -0.53
N ALA A 42 -13.06 1.16 -1.36
CA ALA A 42 -12.68 -0.25 -1.30
C ALA A 42 -11.16 -0.43 -1.52
N LEU A 43 -10.62 0.24 -2.55
CA LEU A 43 -9.19 0.25 -2.82
C LEU A 43 -8.39 0.87 -1.67
N ASP A 44 -8.81 2.04 -1.17
CA ASP A 44 -8.15 2.71 -0.05
C ASP A 44 -8.10 1.81 1.20
N LYS A 45 -9.17 1.03 1.45
CA LYS A 45 -9.21 0.04 2.54
C LYS A 45 -8.16 -1.05 2.32
N CYS A 46 -8.09 -1.62 1.13
CA CYS A 46 -7.11 -2.67 0.81
C CYS A 46 -5.66 -2.17 0.97
N LEU A 47 -5.35 -1.00 0.42
CA LEU A 47 -4.02 -0.39 0.53
C LEU A 47 -3.62 -0.07 1.96
N ARG A 48 -4.57 0.32 2.82
CA ARG A 48 -4.30 0.54 4.24
C ARG A 48 -3.89 -0.74 4.94
N GLU A 49 -4.54 -1.86 4.65
CA GLU A 49 -4.17 -3.15 5.23
C GLU A 49 -2.81 -3.62 4.72
N GLU A 50 -2.55 -3.49 3.41
CA GLU A 50 -1.24 -3.82 2.85
C GLU A 50 -0.12 -2.97 3.48
N LYS A 51 -0.37 -1.68 3.69
CA LYS A 51 0.57 -0.77 4.38
C LYS A 51 0.82 -1.20 5.82
N LYS A 52 -0.20 -1.68 6.55
CA LYS A 52 -0.02 -2.19 7.92
C LYS A 52 0.88 -3.42 7.96
N ILE A 53 0.69 -4.35 7.03
CA ILE A 53 1.53 -5.56 6.91
C ILE A 53 2.98 -5.20 6.58
N LYS A 54 3.20 -4.32 5.58
CA LYS A 54 4.56 -3.85 5.25
C LYS A 54 5.21 -3.12 6.43
N ARG A 55 4.44 -2.31 7.16
CA ARG A 55 4.93 -1.60 8.35
C ARG A 55 5.36 -2.56 9.46
N SER A 56 4.58 -3.60 9.76
CA SER A 56 4.95 -4.57 10.80
C SER A 56 6.21 -5.34 10.43
N ALA A 57 6.34 -5.80 9.18
CA ALA A 57 7.53 -6.47 8.67
C ALA A 57 8.78 -5.58 8.77
N ASN A 58 8.66 -4.30 8.39
CA ASN A 58 9.76 -3.34 8.49
C ASN A 58 10.16 -3.05 9.94
N LEU A 59 9.21 -3.01 10.87
CA LEU A 59 9.52 -2.85 12.30
C LEU A 59 10.32 -4.03 12.85
N VAL A 60 9.98 -5.27 12.46
CA VAL A 60 10.74 -6.46 12.87
C VAL A 60 12.17 -6.38 12.32
N LYS A 61 12.33 -6.09 11.02
CA LYS A 61 13.66 -5.93 10.40
C LYS A 61 14.49 -4.84 11.08
N ALA A 62 13.89 -3.67 11.33
CA ALA A 62 14.57 -2.56 11.99
C ALA A 62 15.04 -2.92 13.40
N ARG A 63 14.25 -3.68 14.18
CA ARG A 63 14.67 -4.17 15.50
C ARG A 63 15.85 -5.15 15.41
N GLN A 64 15.80 -6.10 14.47
CA GLN A 64 16.90 -7.04 14.24
C GLN A 64 18.19 -6.33 13.84
N GLU A 65 18.09 -5.33 12.96
CA GLU A 65 19.25 -4.51 12.57
C GLU A 65 19.79 -3.69 13.75
N GLN A 66 18.91 -3.14 14.58
CA GLN A 66 19.31 -2.42 15.79
C GLN A 66 20.04 -3.32 16.78
N GLU A 67 19.58 -4.54 17.00
CA GLU A 67 20.27 -5.54 17.85
C GLU A 67 21.64 -5.90 17.28
N ARG A 68 21.72 -6.20 15.98
CA ARG A 68 23.00 -6.46 15.28
C ARG A 68 23.96 -5.28 15.37
N PHE A 69 23.46 -4.05 15.32
CA PHE A 69 24.29 -2.86 15.47
C PHE A 69 24.81 -2.70 16.89
N LYS A 70 23.97 -2.95 17.91
CA LYS A 70 24.37 -2.93 19.32
C LYS A 70 25.44 -3.97 19.63
N GLN A 71 25.28 -5.20 19.15
CA GLN A 71 26.27 -6.29 19.32
C GLN A 71 27.63 -5.90 18.73
N ARG A 72 27.65 -5.47 17.46
CA ARG A 72 28.88 -5.02 16.78
C ARG A 72 29.56 -3.83 17.45
N ARG A 73 28.80 -2.98 18.15
CA ARG A 73 29.36 -1.87 18.92
C ARG A 73 30.01 -2.37 20.21
N ALA A 74 29.35 -3.25 20.94
CA ALA A 74 29.88 -3.85 22.16
C ALA A 74 31.13 -4.73 21.91
N GLU A 75 31.24 -5.38 20.75
CA GLU A 75 32.43 -6.13 20.35
C GLU A 75 33.66 -5.25 20.04
N ARG A 76 33.45 -3.94 19.82
CA ARG A 76 34.52 -2.98 19.47
C ARG A 76 34.99 -2.14 20.66
N GLU A 77 34.25 -2.15 21.76
CA GLU A 77 34.60 -1.52 23.04
C GLU A 77 35.32 -2.53 23.94
#